data_AF-A0A2J8WMP0-F1
#
_entry.id   AF-A0A2J8WMP0-F1
#
_cell.length_a   1.000
_cell.length_b   1.000
_cell.length_c   1.000
_cell.angle_alpha   90.00
_cell.angle_beta   90.00
_cell.angle_gamma   90.00
#
_symmetry.space_group_name_H-M   'P 1'
#
loop_
_entity.id
_entity.type
_entity.pdbx_description
1 polymer ?
#
loop_
_entity_poly.entity_id
_entity_poly.type
_entity_poly.pdbx_seq_one_letter_code
_entity_poly.pdbx_strand_id
1 'polypeptide(L)'
;EAHRASPREGTSGGHRLQDLVKSRMSETSRTAFGGRRAVPPNNSNAAEDDLPTVELQGVVPRGVNLQEFLNVTSVHLFKERWDTNKVDHHTDKYENNKLIVRRGQSFYVQIDFNRPYDPRRDLFRVEYVIGECHVQAPVLTPWVAL
;
A
#
# COMPACT_ATOMS: atom_id res chain seq x y z
N GLU A 1 -29.32 47.84 53.50
CA GLU A 1 -28.12 47.07 53.87
C GLU A 1 -27.36 46.62 52.62
N ALA A 2 -26.07 46.86 52.32
CA ALA A 2 -24.83 46.95 53.11
C ALA A 2 -24.71 45.75 54.07
N HIS A 3 -23.81 44.77 53.96
CA HIS A 3 -22.33 44.80 54.01
C HIS A 3 -21.76 43.45 53.48
N ARG A 4 -20.70 43.41 52.65
CA ARG A 4 -19.26 43.16 52.99
C ARG A 4 -19.04 41.83 53.78
N ALA A 5 -18.22 40.84 53.40
CA ALA A 5 -16.80 40.89 52.99
C ALA A 5 -16.28 39.51 52.48
N SER A 6 -15.28 39.49 51.58
CA SER A 6 -14.21 38.46 51.51
C SER A 6 -13.15 38.72 52.63
N PRO A 7 -12.00 38.00 52.80
CA PRO A 7 -11.38 36.87 52.06
C PRO A 7 -10.68 35.79 52.96
N ARG A 8 -10.06 34.77 52.34
CA ARG A 8 -8.64 34.34 52.47
C ARG A 8 -8.39 32.82 52.45
N GLU A 9 -7.26 32.52 51.83
CA GLU A 9 -6.65 31.24 51.47
C GLU A 9 -6.36 30.32 52.67
N GLY A 10 -6.31 29.01 52.40
CA GLY A 10 -5.88 27.98 53.34
C GLY A 10 -5.73 26.63 52.66
N THR A 11 -4.48 26.28 52.39
CA THR A 11 -3.91 25.04 51.85
C THR A 11 -4.35 23.74 52.55
N SER A 12 -4.42 22.63 51.80
CA SER A 12 -3.97 21.27 52.17
C SER A 12 -4.67 20.28 51.23
N GLY A 13 -4.02 19.71 50.21
CA GLY A 13 -3.08 18.62 50.42
C GLY A 13 -3.87 17.32 50.60
N GLY A 14 -4.02 16.50 49.54
CA GLY A 14 -4.67 15.20 49.73
C GLY A 14 -5.15 14.38 48.54
N HIS A 15 -4.76 14.63 47.29
CA HIS A 15 -5.15 13.74 46.18
C HIS A 15 -3.97 13.52 45.22
N ARG A 16 -2.84 12.98 45.72
CA ARG A 16 -1.66 12.65 44.91
C ARG A 16 -1.04 11.32 45.33
N LEU A 17 -1.87 10.29 45.56
CA LEU A 17 -1.39 8.93 45.79
C LEU A 17 -2.18 7.84 45.05
N GLN A 18 -3.41 8.09 44.60
CA GLN A 18 -4.14 7.13 43.75
C GLN A 18 -3.71 7.18 42.26
N ASP A 19 -3.36 8.36 41.75
CA ASP A 19 -3.01 8.52 40.33
C ASP A 19 -1.58 8.04 40.01
N LEU A 20 -0.72 7.97 41.03
CA LEU A 20 0.67 7.53 40.88
C LEU A 20 0.84 6.00 40.92
N VAL A 21 -0.12 5.27 41.46
CA VAL A 21 -0.11 3.79 41.46
C VAL A 21 -0.75 3.22 40.20
N LYS A 22 -1.71 3.94 39.59
CA LYS A 22 -2.33 3.52 38.32
C LYS A 22 -1.44 3.80 37.10
N SER A 23 -0.48 4.72 37.23
CA SER A 23 0.47 5.08 36.16
C SER A 23 1.67 4.14 36.01
N ARG A 24 1.87 3.14 36.91
CA ARG A 24 3.15 2.39 36.98
C ARG A 24 3.10 0.93 36.49
N MET A 25 2.03 0.52 35.80
CA MET A 25 1.89 -0.89 35.33
C MET A 25 1.53 -1.07 33.85
N SER A 26 1.62 -0.06 32.99
CA SER A 26 1.29 -0.24 31.56
C SER A 26 2.35 0.21 30.56
N GLU A 27 3.54 0.63 31.00
CA GLU A 27 4.70 0.84 30.11
C GLU A 27 5.73 -0.26 30.31
N THR A 28 5.33 -1.47 30.00
CA THR A 28 6.26 -2.43 29.41
C THR A 28 5.56 -2.90 28.15
N SER A 29 5.85 -2.23 27.03
CA SER A 29 5.66 -2.86 25.72
C SER A 29 6.53 -4.10 25.71
N ARG A 30 5.98 -5.21 26.22
CA ARG A 30 6.55 -6.53 26.06
C ARG A 30 6.75 -6.67 24.57
N THR A 31 7.99 -6.83 24.14
CA THR A 31 8.33 -6.91 22.72
C THR A 31 7.46 -7.99 22.09
N ALA A 32 6.53 -7.59 21.23
CA ALA A 32 5.58 -8.49 20.61
C ALA A 32 6.29 -9.26 19.49
N PHE A 33 7.10 -10.26 19.87
CA PHE A 33 7.76 -11.13 18.91
C PHE A 33 6.76 -12.14 18.36
N GLY A 34 6.40 -11.99 17.09
CA GLY A 34 5.58 -12.94 16.33
C GLY A 34 6.36 -14.20 15.94
N GLY A 35 6.65 -15.08 16.90
CA GLY A 35 7.55 -16.24 16.69
C GLY A 35 7.03 -17.38 15.80
N ARG A 36 5.84 -17.27 15.21
CA ARG A 36 5.25 -18.35 14.38
C ARG A 36 5.64 -18.27 12.91
N ARG A 37 5.75 -17.05 12.35
CA ARG A 37 6.07 -16.78 10.93
C ARG A 37 6.70 -15.39 10.81
N ALA A 38 7.58 -15.22 9.83
CA ALA A 38 8.17 -13.92 9.50
C ALA A 38 7.15 -12.95 8.86
N VAL A 39 6.17 -13.50 8.15
CA VAL A 39 5.12 -12.73 7.48
C VAL A 39 3.74 -13.23 7.96
N PRO A 40 2.80 -12.34 8.30
CA PRO A 40 1.41 -12.70 8.60
C PRO A 40 0.73 -13.50 7.46
N PRO A 41 -0.33 -14.27 7.75
CA PRO A 41 -1.10 -14.92 6.71
C PRO A 41 -1.83 -13.89 5.84
N ASN A 42 -1.60 -13.89 4.53
CA ASN A 42 -2.36 -13.10 3.57
C ASN A 42 -3.67 -13.85 3.22
N ASN A 43 -4.79 -13.42 3.81
CA ASN A 43 -6.09 -14.08 3.69
C ASN A 43 -7.25 -13.10 3.44
N SER A 44 -6.96 -11.83 3.13
CA SER A 44 -7.95 -10.79 2.88
C SER A 44 -7.68 -10.12 1.54
N ASN A 45 -8.67 -10.15 0.64
CA ASN A 45 -8.61 -9.41 -0.62
C ASN A 45 -8.97 -7.92 -0.46
N ALA A 46 -9.51 -7.53 0.71
CA ALA A 46 -9.89 -6.14 1.00
C ALA A 46 -8.75 -5.35 1.66
N ALA A 47 -7.74 -6.06 2.16
CA ALA A 47 -6.53 -5.52 2.73
C ALA A 47 -5.53 -5.20 1.60
N GLU A 48 -4.78 -4.10 1.68
CA GLU A 48 -3.83 -3.66 0.66
C GLU A 48 -2.54 -3.15 1.31
N ASP A 49 -1.39 -3.38 0.65
CA ASP A 49 -0.10 -2.81 1.06
C ASP A 49 0.13 -1.44 0.39
N ASP A 50 0.76 -0.51 1.11
CA ASP A 50 1.22 0.76 0.55
C ASP A 50 2.53 0.58 -0.23
N LEU A 51 2.41 0.42 -1.55
CA LEU A 51 3.56 0.29 -2.44
C LEU A 51 4.25 1.64 -2.68
N PRO A 52 5.57 1.74 -2.45
CA PRO A 52 6.31 2.96 -2.73
C PRO A 52 6.37 3.26 -4.23
N THR A 53 6.08 4.51 -4.60
CA THR A 53 6.13 4.97 -6.00
C THR A 53 7.56 5.09 -6.52
N VAL A 54 8.55 5.27 -5.63
CA VAL A 54 9.97 5.36 -5.96
C VAL A 54 10.77 4.56 -4.95
N GLU A 55 11.44 3.50 -5.42
CA GLU A 55 12.39 2.73 -4.63
C GLU A 55 13.79 2.83 -5.25
N LEU A 56 14.70 3.48 -4.52
CA LEU A 56 16.11 3.56 -4.89
C LEU A 56 16.91 2.66 -3.95
N GLN A 57 17.70 1.72 -4.50
CA GLN A 57 18.54 0.82 -3.72
C GLN A 57 20.01 1.23 -3.77
N GLY A 58 20.66 1.18 -2.61
CA GLY A 58 22.09 1.46 -2.46
C GLY A 58 22.43 2.95 -2.37
N VAL A 59 23.71 3.27 -2.62
CA VAL A 59 24.21 4.65 -2.58
C VAL A 59 23.89 5.33 -3.91
N VAL A 60 23.01 6.32 -3.89
CA VAL A 60 22.64 7.09 -5.07
C VAL A 60 23.53 8.34 -5.17
N PRO A 61 24.26 8.55 -6.28
CA PRO A 61 25.03 9.77 -6.48
C PRO A 61 24.14 11.01 -6.41
N ARG A 62 24.70 12.14 -5.94
CA ARG A 62 23.98 13.42 -6.01
C ARG A 62 23.81 13.84 -7.48
N GLY A 63 22.62 14.34 -7.82
CA GLY A 63 22.32 14.87 -9.15
C GLY A 63 21.76 13.87 -10.16
N VAL A 64 21.33 12.68 -9.73
CA VAL A 64 20.56 11.79 -10.61
C VAL A 64 19.28 12.48 -11.08
N ASN A 65 19.03 12.43 -12.39
CA ASN A 65 17.84 13.00 -13.00
C ASN A 65 16.83 11.88 -13.26
N LEU A 66 15.81 11.79 -12.40
CA LEU A 66 14.77 10.75 -12.53
C LEU A 66 13.82 11.02 -13.71
N GLN A 67 13.80 12.23 -14.25
CA GLN A 67 12.97 12.59 -15.40
C GLN A 67 13.47 11.98 -16.72
N GLU A 68 14.69 11.41 -16.77
CA GLU A 68 15.20 10.68 -17.94
C GLU A 68 14.55 9.30 -18.13
N PHE A 69 14.04 8.72 -17.04
CA PHE A 69 13.34 7.44 -17.06
C PHE A 69 11.88 7.60 -17.52
N LEU A 70 11.28 6.48 -17.92
CA LEU A 70 9.86 6.46 -18.27
C LEU A 70 9.00 6.75 -17.04
N ASN A 71 8.06 7.66 -17.22
CA ASN A 71 7.01 7.94 -16.25
C ASN A 71 5.65 7.71 -16.92
N VAL A 72 4.75 7.03 -16.22
CA VAL A 72 3.41 6.73 -16.70
C VAL A 72 2.54 7.98 -16.57
N THR A 73 1.96 8.43 -17.68
CA THR A 73 1.01 9.55 -17.70
C THR A 73 -0.43 9.06 -17.62
N SER A 74 -0.75 7.91 -18.21
CA SER A 74 -2.10 7.35 -18.18
C SER A 74 -2.08 5.83 -18.39
N VAL A 75 -3.14 5.15 -17.95
CA VAL A 75 -3.35 3.71 -18.16
C VAL A 75 -4.77 3.47 -18.63
N HIS A 76 -4.92 2.85 -19.80
CA HIS A 76 -6.20 2.49 -20.40
C HIS A 76 -6.40 0.98 -20.32
N LEU A 77 -7.54 0.57 -19.77
CA LEU A 77 -7.85 -0.84 -19.51
C LEU A 77 -8.87 -1.44 -20.49
N PHE A 78 -9.37 -0.67 -21.46
CA PHE A 78 -10.43 -1.06 -22.40
C PHE A 78 -11.54 -1.85 -21.69
N LYS A 79 -12.09 -1.25 -20.64
CA LYS A 79 -12.91 -1.92 -19.61
C LYS A 79 -14.41 -1.66 -19.78
N GLU A 80 -14.81 -0.99 -20.85
CA GLU A 80 -16.23 -0.77 -21.12
C GLU A 80 -16.92 -2.07 -21.48
N ARG A 81 -18.24 -2.15 -21.27
CA ARG A 81 -18.97 -3.42 -21.47
C ARG A 81 -18.95 -3.88 -22.92
N TRP A 82 -18.86 -2.92 -23.85
CA TRP A 82 -18.78 -3.16 -25.29
C TRP A 82 -17.34 -3.29 -25.80
N ASP A 83 -16.32 -3.10 -24.96
CA ASP A 83 -14.93 -3.29 -25.35
C ASP A 83 -14.56 -4.76 -25.42
N THR A 84 -13.60 -5.08 -26.30
CA THR A 84 -13.09 -6.42 -26.58
C THR A 84 -12.70 -7.18 -25.31
N ASN A 85 -12.09 -6.53 -24.32
CA ASN A 85 -11.68 -7.24 -23.10
C ASN A 85 -12.86 -7.87 -22.35
N LYS A 86 -13.98 -7.15 -22.16
CA LYS A 86 -15.13 -7.71 -21.44
C LYS A 86 -15.96 -8.65 -22.30
N VAL A 87 -16.08 -8.34 -23.59
CA VAL A 87 -16.80 -9.18 -24.55
C VAL A 87 -16.11 -10.53 -24.71
N ASP A 88 -14.81 -10.55 -25.02
CA ASP A 88 -14.06 -11.79 -25.27
C ASP A 88 -13.89 -12.63 -24.00
N HIS A 89 -13.81 -12.00 -22.83
CA HIS A 89 -13.75 -12.70 -21.54
C HIS A 89 -15.12 -13.11 -21.01
N HIS A 90 -16.21 -12.78 -21.71
CA HIS A 90 -17.59 -13.07 -21.29
C HIS A 90 -17.87 -12.56 -19.87
N THR A 91 -17.50 -11.29 -19.63
CA THR A 91 -17.65 -10.57 -18.35
C THR A 91 -18.40 -9.23 -18.54
N ASP A 92 -18.94 -8.99 -19.73
CA ASP A 92 -19.76 -7.84 -20.12
C ASP A 92 -21.06 -7.71 -19.32
N LYS A 93 -21.60 -8.84 -18.84
CA LYS A 93 -22.87 -8.91 -18.10
C LYS A 93 -22.78 -8.52 -16.63
N TYR A 94 -21.57 -8.38 -16.08
CA TYR A 94 -21.42 -7.93 -14.69
C TYR A 94 -21.72 -6.44 -14.59
N GLU A 95 -22.59 -6.06 -13.65
CA GLU A 95 -22.90 -4.66 -13.32
C GLU A 95 -21.73 -4.04 -12.54
N ASN A 96 -20.58 -3.87 -13.20
CA ASN A 96 -19.35 -3.35 -12.61
C ASN A 96 -18.48 -2.60 -13.64
N ASN A 97 -18.02 -1.41 -13.28
CA ASN A 97 -17.23 -0.54 -14.16
C ASN A 97 -15.72 -0.78 -14.07
N LYS A 98 -15.26 -1.70 -13.21
CA LYS A 98 -13.87 -2.17 -13.18
C LYS A 98 -13.64 -3.22 -14.27
N LEU A 99 -12.38 -3.44 -14.65
CA LEU A 99 -11.99 -4.50 -15.56
C LEU A 99 -12.20 -5.86 -14.86
N ILE A 100 -12.88 -6.80 -15.52
CA ILE A 100 -13.06 -8.17 -15.04
C ILE A 100 -12.62 -9.08 -16.18
N VAL A 101 -11.62 -9.91 -15.93
CA VAL A 101 -11.02 -10.85 -16.91
C VAL A 101 -10.96 -12.25 -16.33
N ARG A 102 -10.80 -13.25 -17.20
CA ARG A 102 -10.63 -14.65 -16.84
C ARG A 102 -9.17 -15.07 -17.02
N ARG A 103 -8.66 -15.85 -16.07
CA ARG A 103 -7.29 -16.40 -16.10
C ARG A 103 -7.06 -17.26 -17.35
N GLY A 104 -5.84 -17.27 -17.86
CA GLY A 104 -5.45 -18.10 -19.00
C GLY A 104 -5.90 -17.56 -20.37
N GLN A 105 -6.47 -16.36 -20.42
CA GLN A 105 -6.85 -15.65 -21.64
C GLN A 105 -6.20 -14.27 -21.64
N SER A 106 -5.64 -13.85 -22.79
CA SER A 106 -5.02 -12.53 -22.95
C SER A 106 -6.06 -11.41 -22.93
N PHE A 107 -5.66 -10.22 -22.50
CA PHE A 107 -6.45 -8.99 -22.58
C PHE A 107 -5.53 -7.82 -22.90
N TYR A 108 -6.11 -6.72 -23.38
CA TYR A 108 -5.36 -5.56 -23.83
C TYR A 108 -5.31 -4.47 -22.76
N VAL A 109 -4.17 -3.80 -22.66
CA VAL A 109 -3.95 -2.60 -21.87
C VAL A 109 -3.07 -1.67 -22.66
N GLN A 110 -3.30 -0.36 -22.54
CA GLN A 110 -2.44 0.66 -23.12
C GLN A 110 -1.89 1.53 -22.00
N ILE A 111 -0.59 1.82 -22.06
CA ILE A 111 0.11 2.66 -21.10
C ILE A 111 0.68 3.83 -21.88
N ASP A 112 0.28 5.05 -21.50
CA ASP A 112 0.85 6.25 -22.05
C ASP A 112 2.01 6.70 -21.15
N PHE A 113 3.13 7.05 -21.77
CA PHE A 113 4.33 7.50 -21.09
C PHE A 113 4.63 8.98 -21.42
N ASN A 114 5.47 9.60 -20.58
CA ASN A 114 6.01 10.95 -20.81
C ASN A 114 6.84 11.08 -22.12
N ARG A 115 7.35 9.97 -22.66
CA ARG A 115 8.07 9.90 -23.94
C ARG A 115 7.88 8.52 -24.60
N PRO A 116 8.20 8.36 -25.90
CA PRO A 116 8.15 7.06 -26.55
C PRO A 116 9.04 6.01 -25.84
N TYR A 117 8.51 4.79 -25.74
CA TYR A 117 9.23 3.62 -25.24
C TYR A 117 10.37 3.26 -26.20
N ASP A 118 11.59 3.13 -25.67
CA ASP A 118 12.76 2.66 -26.41
C ASP A 118 13.26 1.33 -25.80
N PRO A 119 13.05 0.18 -26.49
CA PRO A 119 13.44 -1.14 -25.99
C PRO A 119 14.93 -1.30 -25.67
N ARG A 120 15.79 -0.40 -26.15
CA ARG A 120 17.25 -0.48 -25.95
C ARG A 120 17.70 0.08 -24.60
N ARG A 121 16.90 0.95 -23.99
CA ARG A 121 17.24 1.66 -22.74
C ARG A 121 16.17 1.54 -21.66
N ASP A 122 14.94 1.25 -22.06
CA ASP A 122 13.79 1.24 -21.17
C ASP A 122 13.36 -0.18 -20.79
N LEU A 123 13.20 -0.39 -19.49
CA LEU A 123 12.68 -1.62 -18.93
C LEU A 123 11.55 -1.30 -17.96
N PHE A 124 10.41 -1.94 -18.14
CA PHE A 124 9.31 -1.89 -17.21
C PHE A 124 8.58 -3.24 -17.18
N ARG A 125 7.78 -3.46 -16.14
CA ARG A 125 6.88 -4.60 -16.01
C ARG A 125 5.56 -4.14 -15.42
N VAL A 126 4.50 -4.89 -15.67
CA VAL A 126 3.21 -4.71 -15.00
C VAL A 126 3.18 -5.61 -13.77
N GLU A 127 2.72 -5.07 -12.65
CA GLU A 127 2.59 -5.80 -11.39
C GLU A 127 1.11 -5.94 -11.02
N TYR A 128 0.71 -7.14 -10.64
CA TYR A 128 -0.62 -7.44 -10.08
C TYR A 128 -0.42 -7.88 -8.63
N VAL A 129 -0.93 -7.10 -7.69
CA VAL A 129 -0.78 -7.32 -6.25
C VAL A 129 -2.15 -7.51 -5.61
N ILE A 130 -2.23 -8.36 -4.59
CA ILE A 130 -3.46 -8.63 -3.84
C ILE A 130 -3.16 -8.93 -2.37
N GLY A 131 -3.99 -8.35 -1.49
CA GLY A 131 -3.90 -8.55 -0.04
C GLY A 131 -2.76 -7.76 0.61
N GLU A 132 -2.78 -7.73 1.95
CA GLU A 132 -1.68 -7.26 2.78
C GLU A 132 -0.58 -8.32 2.88
N CYS A 133 0.66 -7.86 3.05
CA CYS A 133 1.86 -8.70 3.09
C CYS A 133 2.03 -9.55 1.83
N HIS A 134 1.90 -8.94 0.65
CA HIS A 134 2.14 -9.64 -0.60
C HIS A 134 3.57 -10.20 -0.65
N VAL A 135 3.72 -11.41 -1.19
CA VAL A 135 5.03 -12.03 -1.37
C VAL A 135 5.24 -12.23 -2.86
N GLN A 136 6.32 -11.67 -3.38
CA GLN A 136 6.67 -11.86 -4.78
C GLN A 136 7.00 -13.33 -5.03
N ALA A 137 6.26 -13.96 -5.95
CA ALA A 137 6.55 -15.33 -6.34
C ALA A 137 7.98 -15.41 -6.91
N PRO A 138 8.79 -16.42 -6.54
CA PRO A 138 10.08 -16.59 -7.16
C PRO A 138 9.90 -16.77 -8.66
N VAL A 139 10.62 -15.96 -9.45
CA VAL A 139 10.65 -16.11 -10.90
C VAL A 139 11.30 -17.47 -11.18
N LEU A 140 10.49 -18.48 -11.49
CA LEU A 140 11.01 -19.76 -11.94
C LEU A 140 11.83 -19.46 -13.21
N THR A 141 13.14 -19.72 -13.14
CA THR A 141 14.06 -19.61 -14.27
C THR A 141 13.46 -20.32 -15.47
N PRO A 142 13.58 -19.78 -16.70
CA PRO A 142 12.98 -20.40 -17.86
C PRO A 142 13.57 -21.80 -18.04
N TRP A 143 12.71 -22.80 -18.12
CA TRP A 143 13.07 -24.11 -18.61
C TRP A 143 13.61 -23.91 -20.03
N VAL A 144 14.93 -24.04 -20.21
CA VAL A 144 15.52 -24.17 -21.52
C VAL A 144 14.94 -25.45 -22.12
N ALA A 145 14.05 -25.29 -23.11
CA ALA A 145 13.57 -26.38 -23.92
C ALA A 145 14.76 -27.00 -24.67
N LEU A 146 14.94 -28.31 -24.48
CA LEU A 146 15.78 -29.18 -25.29
C LEU A 146 14.90 -29.87 -26.34
#